data_AF-A0A3M6TW48-F1
#
_entry.id   AF-A0A3M6TW48-F1
#
_cell.length_a   1.000
_cell.length_b   1.000
_cell.length_c   1.000
_cell.angle_alpha   90.00
_cell.angle_beta   90.00
_cell.angle_gamma   90.00
#
_symmetry.space_group_name_H-M   'P 1'
#
loop_
_entity.id
_entity.type
_entity.pdbx_description
1 polymer ?
#
loop_
_entity_poly.entity_id
_entity_poly.type
_entity_poly.pdbx_seq_one_letter_code
_entity_poly.pdbx_strand_id
1 'polypeptide(L)'
;MESATQLCLVVLFVTTFVNEALGAKDKELYCGVCRVIADELQWEISQVDPRKTLEVESFRVDPRGNQNTKKIQYARSETHLIEQLDNMCEKMNSYAESTDPNTGKKSYIRTSSRSGEAVTLSNVAISGDIAQKLKHACESIIEDYDDDIIASFKKERKDPKKYMCRTTTGLCIGDDDEYDDSDDETESDNEPAETEHDEL
;
A
#
# COMPACT_ATOMS: atom_id res chain seq x y z
N MET A 1 36.88 -41.91 -24.94
CA MET A 1 35.92 -41.05 -25.68
C MET A 1 34.53 -41.12 -25.06
N GLU A 2 34.12 -42.29 -24.55
CA GLU A 2 32.87 -42.47 -23.77
C GLU A 2 32.84 -41.73 -22.41
N SER A 3 33.97 -41.64 -21.70
CA SER A 3 34.01 -40.96 -20.39
C SER A 3 33.75 -39.45 -20.47
N ALA A 4 34.23 -38.80 -21.53
CA ALA A 4 34.03 -37.36 -21.75
C ALA A 4 32.59 -37.03 -22.16
N THR A 5 31.95 -37.93 -22.92
CA THR A 5 30.53 -37.77 -23.31
C THR A 5 29.60 -37.99 -22.13
N GLN A 6 29.92 -38.94 -21.23
CA GLN A 6 29.19 -39.14 -19.98
C GLN A 6 29.31 -37.92 -19.05
N LEU A 7 30.50 -37.33 -18.93
CA LEU A 7 30.70 -36.14 -18.10
C LEU A 7 29.89 -34.93 -18.63
N CYS A 8 29.88 -34.72 -19.95
CA CYS A 8 29.11 -33.65 -20.57
C CYS A 8 27.59 -33.83 -20.35
N LEU A 9 27.07 -35.05 -20.46
CA LEU A 9 25.65 -35.33 -20.24
C LEU A 9 25.24 -35.07 -18.78
N VAL A 10 26.09 -35.44 -17.82
CA VAL A 10 25.85 -35.16 -16.39
C VAL A 10 25.90 -33.66 -16.12
N VAL A 11 26.86 -32.93 -16.68
CA VAL A 11 26.94 -31.46 -16.52
C VAL A 11 25.72 -30.76 -17.11
N LEU A 12 25.23 -31.18 -18.29
CA LEU A 12 24.01 -30.65 -18.90
C LEU A 12 22.73 -30.99 -18.10
N PHE A 13 22.68 -32.17 -17.48
CA PHE A 13 21.59 -32.52 -16.57
C PHE A 13 21.65 -31.70 -15.28
N VAL A 14 22.84 -31.48 -14.71
CA VAL A 14 22.97 -30.69 -13.49
C VAL A 14 22.61 -29.22 -13.75
N THR A 15 23.05 -28.62 -14.86
CA THR A 15 22.73 -27.20 -15.17
C THR A 15 21.25 -26.96 -15.46
N THR A 16 20.52 -27.96 -15.98
CA THR A 16 19.07 -27.83 -16.21
C THR A 16 18.25 -27.95 -14.91
N PHE A 17 18.76 -28.64 -13.89
CA PHE A 17 18.12 -28.72 -12.57
C PHE A 17 18.38 -27.51 -11.67
N VAL A 18 19.38 -26.65 -11.96
CA VAL A 18 19.65 -25.45 -11.13
C VAL A 18 18.87 -24.20 -11.57
N ASN A 19 18.10 -24.28 -12.65
CA ASN A 19 17.26 -23.18 -13.08
C ASN A 19 15.84 -23.39 -12.55
N GLU A 20 15.53 -22.64 -11.49
CA GLU A 20 14.21 -22.19 -11.01
C GLU A 20 14.13 -22.25 -9.47
N ALA A 21 14.89 -21.37 -8.84
CA ALA A 21 14.60 -20.92 -7.48
C ALA A 21 14.62 -19.38 -7.42
N LEU A 22 14.01 -18.73 -8.42
CA LEU A 22 13.55 -17.35 -8.22
C LEU A 22 12.23 -17.47 -7.46
N GLY A 23 12.29 -17.33 -6.14
CA GLY A 23 11.13 -17.44 -5.26
C GLY A 23 10.04 -16.48 -5.70
N ALA A 24 8.98 -17.00 -6.32
CA ALA A 24 7.82 -16.21 -6.70
C ALA A 24 7.22 -15.58 -5.43
N LYS A 25 6.99 -14.26 -5.45
CA LYS A 25 6.29 -13.55 -4.37
C LYS A 25 4.92 -14.22 -4.18
N ASP A 26 4.61 -14.60 -2.94
CA ASP A 26 3.31 -15.17 -2.58
C ASP A 26 2.23 -14.08 -2.76
N LYS A 27 1.45 -14.19 -3.83
CA LYS A 27 0.47 -13.15 -4.20
C LYS A 27 -0.58 -12.93 -3.12
N GLU A 28 -1.00 -13.98 -2.42
CA GLU A 28 -2.02 -13.89 -1.37
C GLU A 28 -1.47 -13.16 -0.15
N LEU A 29 -0.24 -13.48 0.25
CA LEU A 29 0.47 -12.77 1.32
C LEU A 29 0.62 -11.28 0.99
N TYR A 30 1.12 -10.94 -0.19
CA TYR A 30 1.37 -9.55 -0.58
C TYR A 30 0.07 -8.75 -0.73
N CYS A 31 -0.99 -9.34 -1.29
CA CYS A 31 -2.30 -8.70 -1.32
C CYS A 31 -2.84 -8.46 0.10
N GLY A 32 -2.75 -9.46 0.99
CA GLY A 32 -3.19 -9.33 2.37
C GLY A 32 -2.42 -8.24 3.14
N VAL A 33 -1.10 -8.18 2.98
CA VAL A 33 -0.25 -7.16 3.63
C VAL A 33 -0.54 -5.77 3.05
N CYS A 34 -0.75 -5.65 1.74
CA CYS A 34 -1.18 -4.39 1.14
C CYS A 34 -2.48 -3.88 1.77
N ARG A 35 -3.47 -4.76 1.95
CA ARG A 35 -4.75 -4.40 2.59
C ARG A 35 -4.54 -3.91 4.02
N VAL A 36 -3.65 -4.56 4.78
CA VAL A 36 -3.26 -4.13 6.14
C VAL A 36 -2.62 -2.74 6.12
N ILE A 37 -1.67 -2.48 5.21
CA ILE A 37 -1.03 -1.16 5.08
C ILE A 37 -2.08 -0.08 4.81
N ALA A 38 -3.02 -0.34 3.89
CA ALA A 38 -4.09 0.60 3.57
C ALA A 38 -5.00 0.89 4.78
N ASP A 39 -5.40 -0.14 5.52
CA ASP A 39 -6.27 -0.02 6.69
C ASP A 39 -5.55 0.64 7.89
N GLU A 40 -4.23 0.48 8.01
CA GLU A 40 -3.41 1.18 9.01
C GLU A 40 -3.21 2.66 8.63
N LEU A 41 -2.90 2.95 7.37
CA LEU A 41 -2.68 4.32 6.91
C LEU A 41 -3.98 5.14 7.00
N GLN A 42 -5.10 4.57 6.56
CA GLN A 42 -6.41 5.21 6.68
C GLN A 42 -6.78 5.49 8.14
N TRP A 43 -6.38 4.61 9.07
CA TRP A 43 -6.59 4.82 10.49
C TRP A 43 -5.76 5.98 11.03
N GLU A 44 -4.47 6.03 10.74
CA GLU A 44 -3.60 7.12 11.20
C GLU A 44 -4.07 8.48 10.69
N ILE A 45 -4.49 8.55 9.42
CA ILE A 45 -5.11 9.75 8.85
C ILE A 45 -6.36 10.17 9.64
N SER A 46 -7.19 9.21 10.06
CA SER A 46 -8.41 9.49 10.82
C SER A 46 -8.16 9.97 12.26
N GLN A 47 -6.97 9.72 12.81
CA GLN A 47 -6.59 10.19 14.15
C GLN A 47 -6.11 11.64 14.16
N VAL A 48 -5.80 12.22 13.01
CA VAL A 48 -5.35 13.61 12.90
C VAL A 48 -6.53 14.57 13.07
N ASP A 49 -6.33 15.63 13.87
CA ASP A 49 -7.28 16.74 13.96
C ASP A 49 -7.47 17.40 12.57
N PRO A 50 -8.70 17.45 12.02
CA PRO A 50 -9.01 18.08 10.73
C PRO A 50 -8.65 19.57 10.63
N ARG A 51 -8.34 20.23 11.76
CA ARG A 51 -7.89 21.63 11.83
C ARG A 51 -6.37 21.78 11.74
N LYS A 52 -5.61 20.69 11.87
CA LYS A 52 -4.15 20.73 11.82
C LYS A 52 -3.70 20.93 10.36
N THR A 53 -3.11 22.10 10.09
CA THR A 53 -2.59 22.45 8.77
C THR A 53 -1.07 22.59 8.77
N LEU A 54 -0.46 22.38 7.61
CA LEU A 54 0.93 22.76 7.33
C LEU A 54 0.94 23.97 6.40
N GLU A 55 1.88 24.88 6.65
CA GLU A 55 2.23 25.94 5.71
C GLU A 55 3.33 25.40 4.79
N VAL A 56 3.04 25.34 3.50
CA VAL A 56 4.01 25.00 2.47
C VAL A 56 4.41 26.28 1.74
N GLU A 57 5.71 26.53 1.70
CA GLU A 57 6.27 27.66 0.99
C GLU A 57 6.26 27.38 -0.52
N SER A 58 5.81 28.35 -1.31
CA SER A 58 5.98 28.29 -2.76
C SER A 58 7.41 28.69 -3.10
N PHE A 59 8.10 27.92 -3.91
CA PHE A 59 9.42 28.32 -4.43
C PHE A 59 9.35 29.51 -5.40
N ARG A 60 8.16 29.97 -5.78
CA ARG A 60 7.99 31.11 -6.70
C ARG A 60 7.86 32.42 -5.93
N VAL A 61 8.75 33.34 -6.26
CA VAL A 61 8.77 34.71 -5.76
C VAL A 61 8.00 35.60 -6.74
N ASP A 62 7.12 36.45 -6.22
CA ASP A 62 6.39 37.42 -7.03
C ASP A 62 7.33 38.55 -7.53
N PRO A 63 6.90 39.38 -8.51
CA PRO A 63 7.71 40.50 -8.99
C PRO A 63 8.06 41.57 -7.92
N ARG A 64 7.44 41.52 -6.74
CA ARG A 64 7.68 42.43 -5.60
C ARG A 64 8.64 41.82 -4.57
N GLY A 65 9.14 40.60 -4.80
CA GLY A 65 10.06 39.91 -3.91
C GLY A 65 9.39 39.13 -2.78
N ASN A 66 8.06 38.97 -2.77
CA ASN A 66 7.39 38.15 -1.75
C ASN A 66 7.26 36.70 -2.20
N GLN A 67 7.36 35.80 -1.23
CA GLN A 67 7.14 34.38 -1.41
C GLN A 67 5.73 34.03 -0.92
N ASN A 68 4.94 33.37 -1.76
CA ASN A 68 3.59 32.97 -1.38
C ASN A 68 3.64 31.69 -0.53
N THR A 69 2.90 31.64 0.57
CA THR A 69 2.71 30.44 1.37
C THR A 69 1.28 29.91 1.20
N LYS A 70 1.13 28.59 1.15
CA LYS A 70 -0.18 27.93 1.06
C LYS A 70 -0.39 27.03 2.28
N LYS A 71 -1.60 27.06 2.83
CA LYS A 71 -2.01 26.13 3.88
C LYS A 71 -2.60 24.87 3.26
N ILE A 72 -2.11 23.70 3.67
CA ILE A 72 -2.64 22.39 3.30
C ILE A 72 -2.98 21.59 4.55
N GLN A 73 -3.88 20.62 4.42
CA GLN A 73 -4.23 19.74 5.54
C GLN A 73 -3.07 18.82 5.89
N TYR A 74 -2.73 18.72 7.18
CA TYR A 74 -1.65 17.84 7.65
C TYR A 74 -2.01 16.36 7.45
N ALA A 75 -3.27 15.98 7.69
CA ALA A 75 -3.72 14.58 7.70
C ALA A 75 -3.41 13.81 6.41
N ARG A 76 -3.35 14.47 5.25
CA ARG A 76 -3.04 13.86 3.96
C ARG A 76 -1.86 14.56 3.27
N SER A 77 -1.06 15.30 4.02
CA SER A 77 0.17 15.88 3.49
C SER A 77 1.18 14.78 3.21
N GLU A 78 1.99 14.97 2.18
CA GLU A 78 3.07 14.04 1.82
C GLU A 78 4.01 13.79 2.99
N THR A 79 4.38 14.86 3.71
CA THR A 79 5.19 14.78 4.93
C THR A 79 4.60 13.83 5.96
N HIS A 80 3.29 13.94 6.25
CA HIS A 80 2.67 13.08 7.24
C HIS A 80 2.58 11.62 6.76
N LEU A 81 2.25 11.41 5.49
CA LEU A 81 2.14 10.06 4.93
C LEU A 81 3.50 9.33 4.96
N ILE A 82 4.60 10.02 4.65
CA ILE A 82 5.97 9.49 4.77
C ILE A 82 6.26 9.08 6.22
N GLU A 83 5.98 9.96 7.18
CA GLU A 83 6.17 9.66 8.62
C GLU A 83 5.39 8.41 9.07
N GLN A 84 4.21 8.17 8.50
CA GLN A 84 3.42 6.97 8.80
C GLN A 84 4.01 5.71 8.17
N LEU A 85 4.59 5.81 6.97
CA LEU A 85 5.21 4.67 6.29
C LEU A 85 6.48 4.19 7.02
N ASP A 86 7.28 5.10 7.59
CA ASP A 86 8.52 4.76 8.29
C ASP A 86 8.36 3.71 9.40
N ASN A 87 7.21 3.72 10.10
CA ASN A 87 6.93 2.82 11.22
C ASN A 87 5.82 1.80 10.90
N MET A 88 5.34 1.77 9.66
CA MET A 88 4.20 0.94 9.26
C MET A 88 4.50 -0.55 9.45
N CYS A 89 5.68 -1.00 9.06
CA CYS A 89 6.01 -2.43 9.10
C CYS A 89 6.25 -2.97 10.51
N GLU A 90 6.56 -2.12 11.50
CA GLU A 90 6.62 -2.57 12.89
C GLU A 90 5.24 -2.97 13.45
N LYS A 91 4.17 -2.41 12.87
CA LYS A 91 2.80 -2.76 13.26
C LYS A 91 2.42 -4.19 12.88
N MET A 92 3.14 -4.83 11.94
CA MET A 92 2.89 -6.20 11.52
C MET A 92 3.02 -7.21 12.67
N ASN A 93 3.75 -6.87 13.74
CA ASN A 93 3.84 -7.68 14.96
C ASN A 93 2.49 -7.81 15.69
N SER A 94 1.55 -6.90 15.45
CA SER A 94 0.20 -6.92 15.99
C SER A 94 -0.80 -7.61 15.06
N TYR A 95 -0.35 -8.35 14.05
CA TYR A 95 -1.20 -9.07 13.11
C TYR A 95 -0.95 -10.58 13.17
N ALA A 96 -1.99 -11.34 12.83
CA ALA A 96 -1.94 -12.78 12.76
C ALA A 96 -2.68 -13.31 11.54
N GLU A 97 -2.28 -14.48 11.06
CA GLU A 97 -2.91 -15.16 9.93
C GLU A 97 -4.21 -15.80 10.40
N SER A 98 -5.33 -15.46 9.77
CA SER A 98 -6.64 -16.08 9.97
C SER A 98 -7.05 -16.80 8.69
N THR A 99 -7.43 -18.06 8.82
CA THR A 99 -7.85 -18.89 7.70
C THR A 99 -9.36 -19.07 7.73
N ASP A 100 -10.03 -18.71 6.64
CA ASP A 100 -11.45 -18.98 6.46
C ASP A 100 -11.68 -20.51 6.41
N PRO A 101 -12.52 -21.09 7.29
CA PRO A 101 -12.74 -22.53 7.33
C PRO A 101 -13.49 -23.08 6.12
N ASN A 102 -14.24 -22.24 5.39
CA ASN A 102 -15.03 -22.63 4.23
C ASN A 102 -14.22 -22.51 2.94
N THR A 103 -13.51 -21.41 2.77
CA THR A 103 -12.78 -21.10 1.51
C THR A 103 -11.31 -21.48 1.58
N GLY A 104 -10.74 -21.64 2.78
CA GLY A 104 -9.30 -21.85 2.98
C GLY A 104 -8.45 -20.59 2.75
N LYS A 105 -9.09 -19.46 2.42
CA LYS A 105 -8.42 -18.19 2.12
C LYS A 105 -7.80 -17.60 3.39
N LYS A 106 -6.59 -17.08 3.25
CA LYS A 106 -5.85 -16.42 4.32
C LYS A 106 -6.17 -14.94 4.35
N SER A 107 -6.32 -14.43 5.55
CA SER A 107 -6.47 -13.01 5.84
C SER A 107 -5.61 -12.65 7.04
N TYR A 108 -5.31 -11.37 7.22
CA TYR A 108 -4.49 -10.91 8.33
C TYR A 108 -5.31 -10.01 9.23
N ILE A 109 -5.52 -10.46 10.47
CA ILE A 109 -6.33 -9.74 11.45
C ILE A 109 -5.46 -9.24 12.59
N ARG A 110 -5.81 -8.09 13.13
CA ARG A 110 -5.09 -7.49 14.26
C ARG A 110 -5.31 -8.36 15.51
N THR A 111 -4.27 -8.57 16.32
CA THR A 111 -4.32 -9.31 17.59
C THR A 111 -4.47 -8.40 18.80
N SER A 112 -4.25 -7.10 18.62
CA SER A 112 -4.41 -6.06 19.64
C SER A 112 -5.46 -5.04 19.20
N SER A 113 -6.17 -4.48 20.15
CA SER A 113 -7.16 -3.43 19.89
C SER A 113 -6.50 -2.08 19.63
N ARG A 114 -7.16 -1.23 18.85
CA ARG A 114 -6.77 0.18 18.66
C ARG A 114 -7.32 1.07 19.78
N SER A 115 -8.51 0.76 20.28
CA SER A 115 -9.26 1.54 21.28
C SER A 115 -9.47 0.84 22.63
N GLY A 116 -9.01 -0.40 22.76
CA GLY A 116 -9.18 -1.23 23.97
C GLY A 116 -10.40 -2.17 23.92
N GLU A 117 -11.14 -2.18 22.82
CA GLU A 117 -12.22 -3.15 22.55
C GLU A 117 -11.71 -4.59 22.39
N ALA A 118 -12.55 -5.57 22.72
CA ALA A 118 -12.20 -6.97 22.56
C ALA A 118 -12.02 -7.34 21.07
N VAL A 119 -10.91 -8.00 20.75
CA VAL A 119 -10.62 -8.49 19.40
C VAL A 119 -11.16 -9.90 19.26
N THR A 120 -11.96 -10.15 18.22
CA THR A 120 -12.44 -11.50 17.91
C THR A 120 -11.42 -12.24 17.07
N LEU A 121 -10.82 -13.29 17.62
CA LEU A 121 -9.87 -14.16 16.94
C LEU A 121 -10.57 -15.47 16.58
N SER A 122 -10.65 -15.80 15.29
CA SER A 122 -11.22 -17.05 14.78
C SER A 122 -10.25 -17.70 13.79
N ASN A 123 -9.94 -18.99 14.00
CA ASN A 123 -9.01 -19.77 13.17
C ASN A 123 -7.67 -19.06 12.92
N VAL A 124 -7.06 -18.55 13.99
CA VAL A 124 -5.86 -17.70 13.91
C VAL A 124 -4.60 -18.50 14.23
N ALA A 125 -3.59 -18.36 13.39
CA ALA A 125 -2.23 -18.80 13.67
C ALA A 125 -1.37 -17.60 14.08
N ILE A 126 -0.82 -17.66 15.30
CA ILE A 126 0.09 -16.64 15.83
C ILE A 126 1.46 -17.29 16.04
N SER A 127 2.46 -16.85 15.27
CA SER A 127 3.85 -17.28 15.44
C SER A 127 4.81 -16.15 15.09
N GLY A 128 6.03 -16.21 15.64
CA GLY A 128 7.10 -15.26 15.29
C GLY A 128 7.44 -15.29 13.80
N ASP A 129 7.39 -16.48 13.18
CA ASP A 129 7.63 -16.65 11.75
C ASP A 129 6.58 -15.93 10.89
N ILE A 130 5.31 -15.94 11.30
CA ILE A 130 4.24 -15.21 10.61
C ILE A 130 4.49 -13.70 10.71
N ALA A 131 4.80 -13.20 11.92
CA ALA A 131 5.11 -11.79 12.12
C ALA A 131 6.31 -11.34 11.26
N GLN A 132 7.36 -12.15 11.18
CA GLN A 132 8.52 -11.88 10.33
C GLN A 132 8.17 -11.89 8.84
N LYS A 133 7.37 -12.86 8.37
CA LYS A 133 6.91 -12.91 6.98
C LYS A 133 6.08 -11.68 6.60
N LEU A 134 5.17 -11.25 7.48
CA LEU A 134 4.37 -10.05 7.28
C LEU A 134 5.23 -8.79 7.26
N LYS A 135 6.20 -8.70 8.17
CA LYS A 135 7.15 -7.59 8.22
C LYS A 135 7.97 -7.49 6.94
N HIS A 136 8.55 -8.59 6.46
CA HIS A 136 9.31 -8.61 5.21
C HIS A 136 8.48 -8.29 3.98
N ALA A 137 7.25 -8.80 3.91
CA ALA A 137 6.34 -8.45 2.83
C ALA A 137 5.96 -6.96 2.87
N CYS A 138 5.76 -6.39 4.06
CA CYS A 138 5.50 -4.97 4.22
C CYS A 138 6.70 -4.12 3.78
N GLU A 139 7.90 -4.47 4.24
CA GLU A 139 9.15 -3.79 3.87
C GLU A 139 9.29 -3.77 2.34
N SER A 140 9.13 -4.94 1.68
CA SER A 140 9.19 -5.01 0.22
C SER A 140 8.08 -4.19 -0.47
N ILE A 141 6.87 -4.11 0.07
CA ILE A 141 5.79 -3.31 -0.54
C ILE A 141 6.08 -1.82 -0.40
N ILE A 142 6.56 -1.37 0.75
CA ILE A 142 6.87 0.05 0.95
C ILE A 142 8.09 0.43 0.09
N GLU A 143 9.12 -0.40 0.04
CA GLU A 143 10.28 -0.15 -0.82
C GLU A 143 9.91 -0.06 -2.31
N ASP A 144 8.98 -0.89 -2.78
CA ASP A 144 8.60 -0.94 -4.21
C ASP A 144 7.54 0.14 -4.57
N TYR A 145 6.74 0.61 -3.63
CA TYR A 145 5.52 1.40 -3.89
C TYR A 145 5.30 2.61 -2.97
N ASP A 146 6.31 3.12 -2.25
CA ASP A 146 6.15 4.27 -1.33
C ASP A 146 5.52 5.50 -1.99
N ASP A 147 6.05 5.94 -3.12
CA ASP A 147 5.55 7.09 -3.88
C ASP A 147 4.09 6.89 -4.32
N ASP A 148 3.78 5.69 -4.79
CA ASP A 148 2.47 5.26 -5.27
C ASP A 148 1.42 5.18 -4.14
N ILE A 149 1.83 4.66 -2.98
CA ILE A 149 1.02 4.62 -1.77
C ILE A 149 0.72 6.05 -1.31
N ILE A 150 1.72 6.92 -1.24
CA ILE A 150 1.56 8.34 -0.87
C ILE A 150 0.59 9.02 -1.83
N ALA A 151 0.80 8.89 -3.15
CA ALA A 151 -0.08 9.45 -4.16
C ALA A 151 -1.53 8.96 -4.01
N SER A 152 -1.72 7.69 -3.62
CA SER A 152 -3.04 7.10 -3.41
C SER A 152 -3.80 7.70 -2.23
N PHE A 153 -3.11 8.20 -1.21
CA PHE A 153 -3.72 8.76 0.01
C PHE A 153 -3.74 10.28 0.08
N LYS A 154 -3.07 11.00 -0.84
CA LYS A 154 -3.17 12.47 -0.95
C LYS A 154 -4.60 12.98 -1.20
N LYS A 155 -5.46 12.16 -1.81
CA LYS A 155 -6.88 12.46 -2.05
C LYS A 155 -7.78 11.52 -1.27
N GLU A 156 -8.87 12.05 -0.71
CA GLU A 156 -9.91 11.24 -0.07
C GLU A 156 -10.69 10.44 -1.12
N ARG A 157 -10.97 9.18 -0.80
CA ARG A 157 -11.69 8.24 -1.67
C ARG A 157 -12.60 7.35 -0.82
N LYS A 158 -13.70 6.88 -1.42
CA LYS A 158 -14.67 5.98 -0.77
C LYS A 158 -14.04 4.63 -0.38
N ASP A 159 -13.20 4.08 -1.27
CA ASP A 159 -12.53 2.80 -1.04
C ASP A 159 -11.01 2.92 -1.30
N PRO A 160 -10.25 3.49 -0.34
CA PRO A 160 -8.81 3.69 -0.49
C PRO A 160 -8.05 2.36 -0.52
N LYS A 161 -8.57 1.31 0.15
CA LYS A 161 -7.95 -0.02 0.19
C LYS A 161 -8.00 -0.70 -1.17
N LYS A 162 -9.18 -0.77 -1.79
CA LYS A 162 -9.33 -1.36 -3.14
C LYS A 162 -8.52 -0.58 -4.16
N TYR A 163 -8.60 0.76 -4.12
CA TYR A 163 -7.83 1.60 -5.04
C TYR A 163 -6.33 1.33 -4.91
N MET A 164 -5.77 1.40 -3.69
CA MET A 164 -4.33 1.21 -3.49
C MET A 164 -3.89 -0.19 -3.96
N CYS A 165 -4.54 -1.24 -3.46
CA CYS A 165 -4.03 -2.60 -3.66
C CYS A 165 -4.34 -3.23 -5.02
N ARG A 166 -5.37 -2.74 -5.71
CA ARG A 166 -5.74 -3.25 -7.03
C ARG A 166 -5.34 -2.31 -8.15
N THR A 167 -5.63 -1.01 -8.01
CA THR A 167 -5.41 -0.04 -9.08
C THR A 167 -3.98 0.49 -9.07
N THR A 168 -3.46 0.86 -7.90
CA THR A 168 -2.13 1.46 -7.82
C THR A 168 -1.03 0.40 -7.88
N THR A 169 -1.03 -0.58 -6.97
CA THR A 169 0.09 -1.53 -6.84
C THR A 169 -0.12 -2.82 -7.64
N GLY A 170 -1.37 -3.15 -8.01
CA GLY A 170 -1.71 -4.38 -8.71
C GLY A 170 -1.45 -5.67 -7.90
N LEU A 171 -1.21 -5.56 -6.59
CA LEU A 171 -0.91 -6.70 -5.72
C LEU A 171 -2.11 -7.61 -5.48
N CYS A 172 -3.31 -7.04 -5.49
CA CYS A 172 -4.57 -7.76 -5.42
C CYS A 172 -5.20 -7.88 -6.80
N ILE A 173 -5.05 -9.03 -7.44
CA ILE A 173 -5.86 -9.41 -8.61
C ILE A 173 -7.20 -9.88 -8.05
N GLY A 174 -8.30 -9.36 -8.60
CA GLY A 174 -9.63 -9.56 -8.04
C GLY A 174 -9.92 -11.03 -7.75
N ASP A 175 -10.01 -11.37 -6.46
CA ASP A 175 -10.95 -12.38 -6.03
C ASP A 175 -12.34 -11.75 -6.19
N ASP A 176 -13.25 -12.48 -6.77
CA ASP A 176 -14.62 -12.11 -7.09
C ASP A 176 -15.42 -11.87 -5.79
N ASP A 177 -15.10 -10.78 -5.09
CA ASP A 177 -15.98 -10.15 -4.12
C ASP A 177 -17.08 -9.46 -4.95
N GLU A 178 -18.18 -10.18 -5.10
CA GLU A 178 -19.57 -9.75 -5.29
C GLU A 178 -19.77 -8.26 -5.64
N TYR A 179 -20.29 -8.06 -6.86
CA TYR A 179 -20.73 -6.78 -7.42
C TYR A 179 -21.45 -5.89 -6.39
N ASP A 180 -20.91 -4.69 -6.15
CA ASP A 180 -21.75 -3.51 -5.99
C ASP A 180 -21.17 -2.42 -6.91
N ASP A 181 -21.54 -2.54 -8.18
CA ASP A 181 -21.33 -1.51 -9.19
C ASP A 181 -22.43 -0.48 -8.97
N SER A 182 -22.11 0.55 -8.19
CA SER A 182 -22.84 1.81 -8.21
C SER A 182 -21.82 2.90 -8.53
N ASP A 183 -21.73 3.18 -9.82
CA ASP A 183 -21.19 4.36 -10.50
C ASP A 183 -21.11 5.61 -9.60
N ASP A 184 -20.02 6.36 -9.72
CA ASP A 184 -20.14 7.69 -10.36
C ASP A 184 -18.75 8.18 -10.79
N GLU A 185 -18.62 8.41 -12.08
CA GLU A 185 -17.57 9.24 -12.65
C GLU A 185 -17.87 10.70 -12.32
N THR A 186 -16.98 11.37 -11.61
CA THR A 186 -16.83 12.82 -11.81
C THR A 186 -15.34 13.18 -11.81
N GLU A 187 -14.76 13.16 -13.00
CA GLU A 187 -13.74 14.13 -13.35
C GLU A 187 -14.36 15.53 -13.22
N SER A 188 -13.69 16.39 -12.45
CA SER A 188 -13.89 17.83 -12.55
C SER A 188 -12.49 18.45 -12.53
N ASP A 189 -11.84 18.39 -13.69
CA ASP A 189 -10.80 19.34 -14.02
C ASP A 189 -11.43 20.73 -14.06
N ASN A 190 -11.14 21.54 -13.04
CA ASN A 190 -11.40 22.96 -13.08
C ASN A 190 -10.14 23.64 -13.61
N GLU A 191 -10.08 23.76 -14.93
CA GLU A 191 -9.21 24.70 -15.63
C GLU A 191 -9.86 26.09 -15.54
N PRO A 192 -9.22 27.13 -14.95
CA PRO A 192 -9.77 28.46 -14.97
C PRO A 192 -9.57 29.10 -16.35
N ALA A 193 -10.70 29.38 -17.00
CA ALA A 193 -10.77 30.13 -18.24
C ALA A 193 -10.14 31.53 -18.11
N GLU A 194 -9.32 31.87 -19.09
CA GLU A 194 -8.86 33.21 -19.39
C GLU A 194 -10.06 34.10 -19.73
N THR A 195 -10.26 35.20 -19.00
CA THR A 195 -11.15 36.28 -19.44
C THR A 195 -10.31 37.43 -19.99
N GLU A 196 -10.32 37.54 -21.31
CA GLU A 196 -10.03 38.78 -22.04
C GLU A 196 -10.93 39.91 -21.51
N HIS A 197 -10.31 41.01 -21.11
CA HIS A 197 -10.99 42.28 -20.89
C HIS A 197 -10.48 43.25 -21.95
N ASP A 198 -11.28 43.46 -22.99
CA ASP A 198 -11.17 44.63 -23.87
C ASP A 198 -12.31 45.63 -23.57
N GLU A 199 -11.83 46.84 -23.25
CA GLU A 199 -12.35 48.19 -23.49
C GLU A 199 -13.78 48.61 -23.06
N LEU A 200 -13.81 49.66 -22.22
CA LEU A 200 -14.36 50.98 -22.53
C LEU A 200 -13.63 52.08 -21.74
#